data_AF-A0A660E1V3-F1
#
_entry.id   AF-A0A660E1V3-F1
#
_cell.length_a   1.000
_cell.length_b   1.000
_cell.length_c   1.000
_cell.angle_alpha   90.00
_cell.angle_beta   90.00
_cell.angle_gamma   90.00
#
_symmetry.space_group_name_H-M   'P 1'
#
loop_
_entity.id
_entity.type
_entity.pdbx_description
1 polymer ?
#
loop_
_entity_poly.entity_id
_entity_poly.type
_entity_poly.pdbx_seq_one_letter_code
_entity_poly.pdbx_strand_id
1 'polypeptide(L)'
;MKVIYPSLVEQAFDICVKQYGPVVSNRVNELKSCIYRALIKDGVLDQNGDPTQKAKDKGLVGNFTPNEDGEYEPETVRDLKLMYPIYAQFSDDHFMKSSQGWLADAYVIRNVSNQVLNNPLSDEEQRKNSYKMLEQLDD
;
A
#
# COMPACT_ATOMS: atom_id res chain seq x y z
N MET A 1 -8.22 15.49 26.50
CA MET A 1 -7.13 14.56 26.12
C MET A 1 -7.39 14.08 24.70
N LYS A 2 -6.44 14.23 23.78
CA LYS A 2 -6.54 13.73 22.40
C LYS A 2 -5.94 12.34 22.36
N VAL A 3 -6.77 11.31 22.19
CA VAL A 3 -6.31 9.92 21.98
C VAL A 3 -6.07 9.74 20.49
N ILE A 4 -4.94 9.15 20.12
CA ILE A 4 -4.63 8.77 18.74
C ILE A 4 -5.05 7.31 18.60
N TYR A 5 -5.85 7.00 17.58
CA TYR A 5 -6.29 5.64 17.26
C TYR A 5 -5.65 5.18 15.94
N PRO A 6 -5.48 3.87 15.71
CA PRO A 6 -4.99 3.33 14.43
C PRO A 6 -5.85 3.75 13.24
N SER A 7 -5.24 3.86 12.06
CA SER A 7 -5.89 4.34 10.83
C SER A 7 -7.17 3.57 10.46
N LEU A 8 -7.23 2.26 10.71
CA LEU A 8 -8.44 1.46 10.47
C LEU A 8 -9.61 1.82 11.42
N VAL A 9 -9.32 2.27 12.63
CA VAL A 9 -10.35 2.75 13.57
C VAL A 9 -10.92 4.09 13.10
N GLU A 10 -10.05 4.99 12.64
CA GLU A 10 -10.44 6.28 12.08
C GLU A 10 -11.30 6.12 10.81
N GLN A 11 -10.87 5.26 9.87
CA GLN A 11 -11.64 4.95 8.66
C GLN A 11 -13.00 4.30 8.97
N ALA A 12 -13.05 3.33 9.89
CA ALA A 12 -14.31 2.71 10.31
C ALA A 12 -15.24 3.70 11.04
N PHE A 13 -14.69 4.64 11.80
CA PHE A 13 -15.43 5.73 12.43
C PHE A 13 -16.04 6.68 11.37
N ASP A 14 -15.27 7.07 10.36
CA ASP A 14 -15.76 7.90 9.25
C ASP A 14 -16.88 7.22 8.44
N ILE A 15 -16.78 5.90 8.23
CA ILE A 15 -17.86 5.11 7.61
C ILE A 15 -19.13 5.15 8.49
N CYS A 16 -18.99 4.94 9.80
CA CYS A 16 -20.12 5.02 10.73
C CYS A 16 -20.76 6.42 10.72
N VAL A 17 -19.97 7.49 10.70
CA VAL A 17 -20.48 8.87 10.63
C VAL A 17 -21.19 9.16 9.30
N LYS A 18 -20.65 8.66 8.17
CA LYS A 18 -21.30 8.80 6.85
C LYS A 18 -22.62 8.03 6.76
N GLN A 19 -22.73 6.87 7.42
CA GLN A 19 -23.90 6.00 7.34
C GLN A 19 -25.01 6.36 8.36
N TYR A 20 -24.63 6.77 9.58
CA TYR A 20 -25.55 6.97 10.71
C TYR A 20 -25.62 8.41 11.23
N GLY A 21 -24.84 9.33 10.65
CA GLY A 21 -24.80 10.74 11.02
C GLY A 21 -23.73 11.11 12.05
N PRO A 22 -23.58 12.41 12.34
CA PRO A 22 -22.52 12.92 13.21
C PRO A 22 -22.67 12.46 14.67
N VAL A 23 -21.54 12.07 15.27
CA VAL A 23 -21.46 11.65 16.67
C VAL A 23 -21.21 12.87 17.56
N VAL A 24 -21.95 12.98 18.67
CA VAL A 24 -21.75 14.03 19.68
C VAL A 24 -20.32 13.99 20.21
N SER A 25 -19.67 15.16 20.33
CA SER A 25 -18.22 15.28 20.55
C SER A 25 -17.69 14.54 21.78
N ASN A 26 -18.47 14.47 22.86
CA ASN A 26 -18.12 13.74 24.09
C ASN A 26 -18.18 12.20 23.94
N ARG A 27 -18.82 11.67 22.90
CA ARG A 27 -18.93 10.22 22.63
C ARG A 27 -17.98 9.71 21.53
N VAL A 28 -17.23 10.59 20.86
CA VAL A 28 -16.28 10.23 19.79
C VAL A 28 -15.25 9.20 20.28
N ASN A 29 -14.63 9.44 21.44
CA ASN A 29 -13.64 8.53 22.01
C ASN A 29 -14.27 7.19 22.48
N GLU A 30 -15.51 7.22 22.96
CA GLU A 30 -16.25 6.03 23.36
C GLU A 30 -16.49 5.12 22.14
N LEU A 31 -17.00 5.69 21.04
CA LEU A 31 -17.25 4.94 19.81
C LEU A 31 -15.95 4.42 19.18
N LYS A 32 -14.89 5.23 19.11
CA LYS A 32 -13.59 4.79 18.59
C LYS A 32 -12.97 3.67 19.44
N SER A 33 -13.10 3.73 20.76
CA SER A 33 -12.71 2.63 21.65
C SER A 33 -13.52 1.34 21.42
N CYS A 34 -14.83 1.46 21.13
CA CYS A 34 -15.65 0.31 20.77
C CYS A 34 -15.27 -0.29 19.41
N ILE A 35 -15.00 0.56 18.40
CA ILE A 35 -14.51 0.14 17.07
C ILE A 35 -13.16 -0.58 17.20
N TYR A 36 -12.20 -0.01 17.93
CA TYR A 36 -10.89 -0.64 18.18
C TYR A 36 -11.03 -2.06 18.75
N ARG A 37 -11.83 -2.22 19.81
CA ARG A 37 -12.09 -3.54 20.43
C ARG A 37 -12.80 -4.51 19.48
N ALA A 38 -13.71 -4.02 18.64
CA ALA A 38 -14.37 -4.85 17.63
C ALA A 38 -13.39 -5.33 16.56
N LEU A 39 -12.52 -4.45 16.05
CA LEU A 39 -11.49 -4.80 15.07
C LEU A 39 -10.46 -5.78 15.63
N ILE A 40 -10.08 -5.68 16.91
CA ILE A 40 -9.26 -6.69 17.59
C ILE A 40 -9.99 -8.03 17.68
N LYS A 41 -11.26 -8.02 18.13
CA LYS A 41 -12.06 -9.24 18.28
C LYS A 41 -12.27 -9.97 16.95
N ASP A 42 -12.48 -9.23 15.87
CA ASP A 42 -12.57 -9.77 14.51
C ASP A 42 -11.20 -10.15 13.92
N GLY A 43 -10.09 -9.92 14.64
CA GLY A 43 -8.74 -10.21 14.20
C GLY A 43 -8.30 -9.38 12.99
N VAL A 44 -8.85 -8.16 12.84
CA VAL A 44 -8.42 -7.16 11.85
C VAL A 44 -7.26 -6.34 12.40
N LEU A 45 -7.26 -6.03 13.70
CA LEU A 45 -6.13 -5.47 14.42
C LEU A 45 -5.55 -6.48 15.41
N ASP A 46 -4.28 -6.33 15.75
CA ASP A 46 -3.67 -6.99 16.91
C ASP A 46 -3.86 -6.16 18.20
N GLN A 47 -3.25 -6.58 19.31
CA GLN A 47 -3.37 -5.87 20.60
C GLN A 47 -2.67 -4.50 20.64
N ASN A 48 -1.67 -4.28 19.77
CA ASN A 48 -0.95 -3.01 19.65
C ASN A 48 -1.72 -2.01 18.77
N GLY A 49 -2.62 -2.53 17.93
CA GLY A 49 -3.39 -1.76 16.97
C GLY A 49 -2.84 -1.84 15.55
N ASP A 50 -1.93 -2.77 15.29
CA ASP A 50 -1.35 -3.01 13.97
C ASP A 50 -2.30 -3.89 13.12
N PRO A 51 -2.44 -3.64 11.81
CA PRO A 51 -3.28 -4.47 10.96
C PRO A 51 -2.72 -5.88 10.76
N THR A 52 -3.56 -6.89 11.00
CA THR A 52 -3.17 -8.29 10.83
C THR A 52 -3.12 -8.70 9.35
N GLN A 53 -2.53 -9.86 9.07
CA GLN A 53 -2.60 -10.47 7.72
C GLN A 53 -4.06 -10.64 7.23
N LYS A 54 -5.00 -10.96 8.13
CA LYS A 54 -6.43 -11.08 7.81
C LYS A 54 -7.05 -9.74 7.35
N ALA A 55 -6.54 -8.60 7.83
CA ALA A 55 -6.97 -7.29 7.36
C ALA A 55 -6.45 -6.99 5.94
N LYS A 56 -5.20 -7.36 5.67
CA LYS A 56 -4.58 -7.27 4.32
C LYS A 56 -5.28 -8.19 3.32
N ASP A 57 -5.52 -9.45 3.67
CA ASP A 57 -6.18 -10.43 2.79
C ASP A 57 -7.63 -10.05 2.43
N LYS A 58 -8.30 -9.30 3.30
CA LYS A 58 -9.63 -8.73 3.05
C LYS A 58 -9.63 -7.37 2.32
N GLY A 59 -8.46 -6.79 2.04
CA GLY A 59 -8.34 -5.44 1.47
C GLY A 59 -8.90 -4.34 2.38
N LEU A 60 -8.94 -4.57 3.70
CA LEU A 60 -9.42 -3.58 4.68
C LEU A 60 -8.32 -2.57 5.00
N VAL A 61 -7.07 -3.04 5.01
CA VAL A 61 -5.91 -2.18 4.86
C VAL A 61 -5.95 -1.75 3.39
N GLY A 62 -6.16 -0.46 3.11
CA GLY A 62 -5.53 0.08 1.91
C GLY A 62 -4.06 -0.29 2.07
N ASN A 63 -3.46 -0.98 1.11
CA ASN A 63 -2.34 -1.86 1.46
C ASN A 63 -1.01 -1.20 1.89
N PHE A 64 -0.66 0.09 1.73
CA PHE A 64 -1.37 1.38 1.56
C PHE A 64 -0.93 2.42 2.63
N THR A 65 -0.19 2.00 3.68
CA THR A 65 0.35 2.85 4.78
C THR A 65 1.48 3.78 4.31
N PRO A 66 1.29 5.11 4.29
CA PRO A 66 2.36 6.04 3.89
C PRO A 66 3.55 6.02 4.86
N ASN A 67 4.75 6.28 4.33
CA ASN A 67 5.95 6.54 5.13
C ASN A 67 5.90 7.95 5.77
N GLU A 68 6.97 8.34 6.47
CA GLU A 68 7.03 9.63 7.18
C GLU A 68 6.90 10.86 6.26
N ASP A 69 7.27 10.73 4.98
CA ASP A 69 7.16 11.76 3.94
C ASP A 69 5.78 11.75 3.23
N GLY A 70 4.90 10.81 3.58
CA GLY A 70 3.59 10.63 2.95
C GLY A 70 3.63 9.90 1.61
N GLU A 71 4.80 9.42 1.18
CA GLU A 71 4.93 8.54 0.03
C GLU A 71 4.52 7.12 0.41
N TYR A 72 4.04 6.35 -0.56
CA TYR A 72 3.60 4.98 -0.27
C TYR A 72 4.59 3.91 -0.72
N GLU A 73 5.01 3.06 0.24
CA GLU A 73 5.95 1.97 -0.02
C GLU A 73 5.32 0.58 0.24
N PRO A 74 5.29 -0.33 -0.76
CA PRO A 74 4.72 -1.66 -0.60
C PRO A 74 5.47 -2.52 0.43
N GLU A 75 4.74 -3.25 1.27
CA GLU A 75 5.32 -4.16 2.27
C GLU A 75 5.67 -5.53 1.68
N THR A 76 4.90 -6.01 0.71
CA THR A 76 5.12 -7.31 0.05
C THR A 76 5.17 -7.19 -1.47
N VAL A 77 5.73 -8.20 -2.15
CA VAL A 77 5.71 -8.29 -3.62
C VAL A 77 4.28 -8.27 -4.17
N ARG A 78 3.33 -8.86 -3.44
CA ARG A 78 1.89 -8.80 -3.77
C ARG A 78 1.38 -7.36 -3.75
N ASP A 79 1.75 -6.56 -2.76
CA ASP A 79 1.33 -5.15 -2.67
C ASP A 79 1.97 -4.30 -3.78
N LEU A 80 3.26 -4.54 -4.07
CA LEU A 80 3.97 -3.92 -5.20
C LEU A 80 3.27 -4.20 -6.54
N LYS A 81 2.89 -5.46 -6.79
CA LYS A 81 2.18 -5.89 -8.01
C LYS A 81 0.74 -5.35 -8.08
N LEU A 82 0.11 -5.05 -6.94
CA LEU A 82 -1.19 -4.38 -6.89
C LEU A 82 -1.10 -2.87 -7.18
N MET A 83 -0.03 -2.20 -6.76
CA MET A 83 0.24 -0.81 -7.15
C MET A 83 0.60 -0.67 -8.63
N TYR A 84 1.44 -1.58 -9.12
CA TYR A 84 2.05 -1.51 -10.45
C TYR A 84 1.75 -2.80 -11.23
N PRO A 85 0.56 -2.93 -11.84
CA PRO A 85 0.12 -4.14 -12.54
C PRO A 85 1.04 -4.63 -13.66
N ILE A 86 1.92 -3.77 -14.18
CA ILE A 86 2.97 -4.14 -15.15
C ILE A 86 3.88 -5.26 -14.63
N TYR A 87 4.06 -5.36 -13.30
CA TYR A 87 4.85 -6.40 -12.65
C TYR A 87 4.08 -7.72 -12.41
N ALA A 88 2.76 -7.77 -12.63
CA ALA A 88 1.92 -8.91 -12.23
C ALA A 88 2.26 -10.23 -12.94
N GLN A 89 2.94 -10.17 -14.08
CA GLN A 89 3.32 -11.33 -14.91
C GLN A 89 4.61 -12.03 -14.49
N PHE A 90 5.44 -11.43 -13.63
CA PHE A 90 6.74 -11.97 -13.24
C PHE A 90 6.64 -12.82 -11.95
N SER A 91 7.57 -13.75 -11.74
CA SER A 91 7.69 -14.47 -10.44
C SER A 91 7.94 -13.49 -9.28
N ASP A 92 7.66 -13.90 -8.05
CA ASP A 92 8.04 -13.12 -6.87
C ASP A 92 9.56 -13.14 -6.65
N ASP A 93 10.26 -14.18 -7.11
CA ASP A 93 11.71 -14.38 -6.94
C ASP A 93 12.59 -13.32 -7.63
N HIS A 94 12.03 -12.55 -8.56
CA HIS A 94 12.72 -11.46 -9.24
C HIS A 94 12.73 -10.14 -8.44
N PHE A 95 12.06 -10.09 -7.29
CA PHE A 95 11.89 -8.89 -6.49
C PHE A 95 12.52 -9.04 -5.10
N MET A 96 13.22 -8.00 -4.64
CA MET A 96 13.84 -7.98 -3.33
C MET A 96 13.60 -6.63 -2.64
N LYS A 97 13.13 -6.66 -1.40
CA LYS A 97 13.03 -5.47 -0.55
C LYS A 97 14.43 -5.11 -0.04
N SER A 98 14.87 -3.88 -0.27
CA SER A 98 16.10 -3.31 0.26
C SER A 98 15.79 -2.14 1.21
N SER A 99 16.81 -1.59 1.88
CA SER A 99 16.68 -0.35 2.67
C SER A 99 16.45 0.91 1.83
N GLN A 100 16.51 0.81 0.50
CA GLN A 100 16.23 1.89 -0.46
C GLN A 100 14.92 1.63 -1.25
N GLY A 101 14.16 0.61 -0.86
CA GLY A 101 12.91 0.22 -1.52
C GLY A 101 12.98 -1.11 -2.27
N TRP A 102 11.96 -1.37 -3.09
CA TRP A 102 11.89 -2.57 -3.92
C TRP A 102 12.84 -2.52 -5.09
N LEU A 103 13.69 -3.53 -5.18
CA LEU A 103 14.54 -3.81 -6.32
C LEU A 103 13.89 -4.91 -7.16
N ALA A 104 14.07 -4.83 -8.47
CA ALA A 104 13.73 -5.87 -9.43
C ALA A 104 14.99 -6.27 -10.20
N ASP A 105 15.09 -7.52 -10.64
CA ASP A 105 16.26 -7.99 -11.37
C ASP A 105 16.35 -7.45 -12.82
N ALA A 106 17.50 -7.68 -13.45
CA ALA A 106 17.76 -7.25 -14.82
C ALA A 106 16.84 -7.92 -15.87
N TYR A 107 16.16 -9.02 -15.55
CA TYR A 107 15.17 -9.64 -16.44
C TYR A 107 13.86 -8.84 -16.41
N VAL A 108 13.36 -8.50 -15.22
CA VAL A 108 12.17 -7.65 -15.07
C VAL A 108 12.41 -6.25 -15.66
N ILE A 109 13.54 -5.61 -15.34
CA ILE A 109 13.85 -4.26 -15.83
C ILE A 109 13.92 -4.23 -17.36
N ARG A 110 14.59 -5.20 -18.00
CA ARG A 110 14.62 -5.31 -19.48
C ARG A 110 13.23 -5.51 -20.06
N ASN A 111 12.41 -6.36 -19.46
CA ASN A 111 11.09 -6.70 -20.01
C ASN A 111 10.12 -5.50 -19.89
N VAL A 112 10.07 -4.85 -18.72
CA VAL A 112 9.23 -3.67 -18.47
C VAL A 112 9.65 -2.47 -19.32
N SER A 113 10.96 -2.16 -19.40
CA SER A 113 11.45 -1.06 -20.23
C SER A 113 11.14 -1.28 -21.72
N ASN A 114 11.26 -2.52 -22.22
CA ASN A 114 10.86 -2.84 -23.58
C ASN A 114 9.35 -2.77 -23.81
N GLN A 115 8.51 -3.13 -22.83
CA GLN A 115 7.05 -2.94 -22.94
C GLN A 115 6.68 -1.45 -23.09
N VAL A 116 7.30 -0.57 -22.30
CA VAL A 116 7.11 0.89 -22.38
C VAL A 116 7.62 1.44 -23.72
N LEU A 117 8.81 1.03 -24.17
CA LEU A 117 9.38 1.51 -25.44
C LEU A 117 8.61 1.04 -26.68
N ASN A 118 7.93 -0.11 -26.62
CA ASN A 118 7.08 -0.63 -27.69
C ASN A 118 5.61 -0.17 -27.60
N ASN A 119 5.20 0.46 -26.49
CA ASN A 119 3.85 1.02 -26.35
C ASN A 119 3.73 2.35 -27.13
N PRO A 120 2.86 2.46 -28.16
CA PRO A 120 2.69 3.70 -28.90
C PRO A 120 1.99 4.81 -28.10
N LEU A 121 1.44 4.49 -26.92
CA LEU A 121 0.80 5.46 -26.01
C LEU A 121 1.76 5.99 -24.92
N SER A 122 3.00 5.51 -24.86
CA SER A 122 3.96 5.96 -23.85
C SER A 122 4.59 7.31 -24.21
N ASP A 123 4.58 8.22 -23.24
CA ASP A 123 5.09 9.59 -23.37
C ASP A 123 6.63 9.67 -23.38
N GLU A 124 7.16 10.87 -23.65
CA GLU A 124 8.60 11.12 -23.75
C GLU A 124 9.35 10.83 -22.43
N GLU A 125 8.74 11.11 -21.28
CA GLU A 125 9.34 10.88 -19.97
C GLU A 125 9.43 9.39 -19.65
N GLN A 126 8.34 8.64 -19.86
CA GLN A 126 8.31 7.18 -19.73
C GLN A 126 9.37 6.51 -20.60
N ARG A 127 9.51 6.95 -21.85
CA ARG A 127 10.52 6.43 -22.79
C ARG A 127 11.93 6.78 -22.36
N LYS A 128 12.19 8.03 -21.96
CA LYS A 128 13.49 8.50 -21.44
C LYS A 128 13.91 7.75 -20.18
N ASN A 129 12.98 7.50 -19.27
CA ASN A 129 13.23 6.73 -18.05
C ASN A 129 13.50 5.26 -18.38
N SER A 130 12.79 4.68 -19.35
CA SER A 130 13.04 3.31 -19.83
C SER A 130 14.43 3.14 -20.46
N TYR A 131 14.93 4.12 -21.22
CA TYR A 131 16.30 4.09 -21.73
C TYR A 131 17.34 4.14 -20.61
N LYS A 132 17.21 5.06 -19.64
CA LYS A 132 18.10 5.13 -18.46
C LYS A 132 18.13 3.83 -17.65
N MET A 133 16.98 3.18 -17.49
CA MET A 133 16.86 1.90 -16.78
C MET A 133 17.53 0.75 -17.53
N LEU A 134 17.64 0.82 -18.86
CA LEU A 134 18.39 -0.13 -19.67
C LEU A 134 19.90 0.15 -19.63
N GLU A 135 20.31 1.41 -19.71
CA GLU A 135 21.73 1.82 -19.61
C GLU A 135 22.37 1.32 -18.31
N GLN A 136 21.64 1.35 -17.18
CA GLN A 136 22.09 0.83 -15.88
C GLN A 136 22.30 -0.69 -15.81
N LEU A 137 21.99 -1.45 -16.86
CA LEU A 137 22.16 -2.92 -16.92
C LEU A 137 23.34 -3.36 -17.79
N ASP A 138 24.03 -2.41 -18.42
CA ASP A 138 25.18 -2.64 -19.30
C ASP A 138 26.53 -2.24 -18.64
N ASP A 139 26.48 -1.67 -17.42
CA ASP A 139 27.60 -1.40 -16.49
C ASP A 139 27.82 -2.54 -15.47
#